data_AF-A0A2E5ZDB2-F1
#
_entry.id   AF-A0A2E5ZDB2-F1
#
_cell.length_a   1.000
_cell.length_b   1.000
_cell.length_c   1.000
_cell.angle_alpha   90.00
_cell.angle_beta   90.00
_cell.angle_gamma   90.00
#
_symmetry.space_group_name_H-M   'P 1'
#
loop_
_entity.id
_entity.type
_entity.pdbx_description
1 polymer ?
#
loop_
_entity_poly.entity_id
_entity_poly.type
_entity_poly.pdbx_seq_one_letter_code
_entity_poly.pdbx_strand_id
1 'polypeptide(L)' 'MALSGQVEESLREAQECLRNALSFSARTEKTYISKHIADILHQIDNLCDVSEMLEHMENLRNEID' A
#
# COMPACT_ATOMS: atom_id res chain seq x y z
N MET A 1 15.51 1.64 -8.49
CA MET A 1 15.49 2.07 -7.06
C MET A 1 14.07 1.89 -6.57
N ALA A 2 13.89 1.10 -5.51
CA ALA A 2 12.61 0.96 -4.84
C ALA A 2 12.13 2.27 -4.19
N LEU A 3 10.88 2.23 -3.70
CA LEU A 3 10.35 3.13 -2.69
C LEU A 3 11.40 3.45 -1.62
N SER A 4 11.59 4.74 -1.34
CA SER A 4 12.43 5.13 -0.21
C SER A 4 11.74 4.74 1.10
N GLY A 5 12.53 4.32 2.09
CA GLY A 5 11.99 3.91 3.39
C GLY A 5 11.10 4.97 4.04
N GLN A 6 11.43 6.26 3.87
CA GLN A 6 10.60 7.35 4.37
C GLN A 6 9.20 7.40 3.72
N VAL A 7 9.12 7.14 2.41
CA VAL A 7 7.83 7.12 1.69
C VAL A 7 7.06 5.85 2.05
N GLU A 8 7.72 4.71 2.14
CA GLU A 8 7.09 3.45 2.57
C GLU A 8 6.51 3.56 3.98
N GLU A 9 7.28 4.09 4.94
CA GLU A 9 6.81 4.31 6.32
C GLU A 9 5.59 5.23 6.34
N SER A 10 5.64 6.36 5.62
CA SER A 10 4.51 7.28 5.50
C SER A 10 3.26 6.61 4.91
N LEU A 11 3.44 5.73 3.91
CA LEU A 11 2.36 4.97 3.30
C LEU A 11 1.75 3.96 4.29
N ARG A 12 2.58 3.28 5.08
CA ARG A 12 2.13 2.36 6.14
C ARG A 12 1.38 3.09 7.26
N GLU A 13 1.85 4.26 7.68
CA GLU A 13 1.13 5.13 8.62
C GLU A 13 -0.24 5.59 8.07
N ALA A 14 -0.30 5.93 6.78
CA ALA A 14 -1.55 6.26 6.11
C ALA A 14 -2.53 5.07 6.10
N GLN A 15 -2.04 3.84 5.93
CA GLN A 15 -2.87 2.64 6.04
C GLN A 15 -3.48 2.50 7.44
N GLU A 16 -2.76 2.80 8.51
CA GLU A 16 -3.31 2.76 9.87
C GLU A 16 -4.46 3.77 10.06
N CYS A 17 -4.29 4.99 9.52
CA CYS A 17 -5.37 5.98 9.47
C CYS A 17 -6.58 5.48 8.66
N LEU A 18 -6.34 4.84 7.52
CA LEU A 18 -7.39 4.30 6.66
C LEU A 18 -8.09 3.08 7.29
N ARG A 19 -7.40 2.22 8.05
CA ARG A 19 -8.00 1.12 8.81
C ARG A 19 -8.97 1.64 9.87
N ASN A 20 -8.59 2.72 10.55
CA ASN A 20 -9.48 3.41 11.48
C ASN A 20 -10.71 3.97 10.75
N ALA A 21 -10.52 4.68 9.63
CA ALA A 21 -11.61 5.21 8.81
C ALA A 21 -12.55 4.11 8.30
N LEU A 22 -12.00 2.97 7.85
CA LEU A 22 -12.77 1.81 7.41
C LEU A 22 -13.63 1.26 8.55
N SER A 23 -13.04 1.12 9.74
CA SER A 23 -13.73 0.63 10.92
C SER A 23 -14.94 1.50 11.31
N PHE A 24 -14.83 2.83 11.18
CA PHE A 24 -15.94 3.74 11.41
C PHE A 24 -16.97 3.69 10.28
N SER A 25 -16.54 3.85 9.02
CA SER A 25 -17.44 3.88 7.85
C SER A 25 -18.29 2.62 7.73
N ALA A 26 -17.72 1.45 8.06
CA ALA A 26 -18.42 0.17 8.02
C ALA A 26 -19.66 0.11 8.93
N ARG A 27 -19.73 1.00 9.94
CA ARG A 27 -20.84 1.09 10.90
C ARG A 27 -21.79 2.24 10.61
N THR A 28 -21.32 3.31 9.95
CA THR A 28 -22.03 4.59 9.90
C THR A 28 -22.37 5.09 8.49
N GLU A 29 -21.77 4.51 7.44
CA GLU A 29 -21.86 5.04 6.09
C GLU A 29 -22.41 4.04 5.08
N LYS A 30 -22.66 4.50 3.85
CA LYS A 30 -23.06 3.61 2.74
C LYS A 30 -21.91 2.70 2.36
N THR A 31 -22.22 1.45 1.99
CA THR A 31 -21.26 0.40 1.60
C THR A 31 -20.22 0.86 0.57
N TYR A 32 -20.62 1.74 -0.36
CA TYR A 32 -19.73 2.32 -1.37
C TYR A 32 -18.51 3.05 -0.76
N ILE A 33 -18.68 3.72 0.39
CA ILE A 33 -17.57 4.43 1.04
C ILE A 33 -16.57 3.45 1.63
N SER A 34 -17.04 2.46 2.41
CA SER A 34 -16.18 1.42 2.98
C SER A 34 -15.43 0.63 1.89
N LYS A 35 -16.10 0.36 0.76
CA LYS A 35 -15.50 -0.30 -0.40
C LYS A 35 -14.31 0.51 -0.93
N HIS A 36 -14.44 1.82 -1.08
CA HIS A 36 -13.34 2.64 -1.58
C HIS A 36 -12.21 2.86 -0.58
N ILE A 37 -12.50 2.91 0.72
CA ILE A 37 -11.43 2.92 1.73
C ILE A 37 -10.63 1.61 1.66
N ALA A 38 -11.30 0.47 1.51
CA ALA A 38 -10.66 -0.83 1.32
C ALA A 38 -9.84 -0.90 0.01
N ASP A 39 -10.35 -0.34 -1.09
CA ASP A 39 -9.60 -0.26 -2.36
C ASP A 39 -8.29 0.51 -2.19
N ILE A 40 -8.30 1.66 -1.49
CA ILE A 40 -7.11 2.49 -1.25
C ILE A 40 -6.11 1.74 -0.36
N LEU A 41 -6.58 1.08 0.71
CA LEU A 41 -5.73 0.24 1.56
C LEU A 41 -4.96 -0.80 0.73
N HIS A 42 -5.67 -1.50 -0.16
CA HIS A 42 -5.08 -2.51 -1.03
C HIS A 42 -4.12 -1.92 -2.07
N GLN A 43 -4.43 -0.75 -2.62
CA GLN A 43 -3.54 -0.07 -3.56
C GLN A 43 -2.21 0.33 -2.92
N ILE A 44 -2.23 0.78 -1.66
CA ILE A 44 -1.00 1.11 -0.93
C ILE A 44 -0.18 -0.16 -0.67
N ASP A 45 -0.82 -1.25 -0.27
CA ASP A 45 -0.17 -2.54 -0.01
C ASP A 45 0.55 -3.06 -1.27
N ASN A 46 -0.17 -3.11 -2.40
CA ASN A 46 0.37 -3.51 -3.68
C ASN A 46 1.53 -2.61 -4.13
N LEU A 47 1.46 -1.31 -3.87
CA LEU A 47 2.51 -0.38 -4.25
C LEU A 47 3.82 -0.68 -3.52
N CYS A 48 3.76 -0.99 -2.21
CA CYS A 48 4.93 -1.38 -1.42
C CYS A 48 5.50 -2.71 -1.92
N ASP A 49 4.67 -3.74 -2.02
CA ASP A 49 5.12 -5.11 -2.36
C ASP A 49 5.67 -5.21 -3.80
N VAL A 50 4.99 -4.57 -4.77
CA VAL A 50 5.43 -4.59 -6.17
C VAL A 50 6.74 -3.81 -6.32
N SER A 51 6.93 -2.73 -5.57
CA SER A 51 8.20 -1.99 -5.61
C SER A 51 9.38 -2.84 -5.14
N GLU A 52 9.21 -3.61 -4.06
CA GLU A 52 10.24 -4.52 -3.55
C GLU A 52 10.53 -5.64 -4.57
N MET A 53 9.48 -6.23 -5.14
CA MET A 53 9.62 -7.27 -6.17
C MET A 53 10.38 -6.76 -7.40
N LEU A 54 10.06 -5.57 -7.89
CA LEU A 54 10.73 -4.97 -9.04
C LEU A 54 12.22 -4.71 -8.77
N GLU A 55 12.56 -4.24 -7.58
CA GLU A 55 13.97 -4.04 -7.21
C GLU A 55 14.73 -5.37 -7.13
N HIS A 56 14.12 -6.41 -6.57
CA HIS A 56 14.72 -7.74 -6.55
C HIS A 56 14.98 -8.27 -7.97
N MET A 57 14.02 -8.07 -8.89
CA MET A 57 14.16 -8.46 -10.30
C MET A 57 15.26 -7.66 -11.01
N GLU A 58 15.39 -6.36 -10.74
CA GLU A 58 16.47 -5.53 -11.29
C GLU A 58 17.85 -6.01 -10.82
N ASN A 59 17.98 -6.35 -9.53
CA ASN A 59 19.23 -6.86 -8.98
C ASN A 59 19.62 -8.21 -9.59
N LEU A 60 18.66 -9.15 -9.70
CA LEU A 60 18.89 -10.44 -10.36
C LEU A 60 19.32 -10.28 -11.83
N ARG A 61 18.71 -9.35 -12.57
CA ARG A 61 19.13 -9.06 -13.95
C ARG A 61 20.59 -8.59 -13.99
N ASN A 62 20.95 -7.66 -13.11
CA ASN A 62 22.30 -7.08 -13.09
C ASN A 62 23.38 -8.07 -12.63
N GLU A 63 23.02 -9.14 -11.90
CA GLU A 63 23.96 -10.22 -11.51
C GLU A 63 24.21 -11.24 -12.64
N ILE A 64 23.31 -11.31 -13.62
CA ILE A 64 23.40 -12.24 -14.75
C ILE A 64 24.16 -11.62 -15.95
N ASP A 65 24.14 -10.29 -16.08
CA ASP A 65 24.88 -9.50 -17.07
C ASP A 65 26.36 -9.30 -16.68
#